data_AF-A0AAP1MNE5-F1
#
_entry.id   AF-A0AAP1MNE5-F1
#
_cell.length_a   1.000
_cell.length_b   1.000
_cell.length_c   1.000
_cell.angle_alpha   90.00
_cell.angle_beta   90.00
_cell.angle_gamma   90.00
#
_symmetry.space_group_name_H-M   'P 1'
#
loop_
_entity.id
_entity.type
_entity.pdbx_description
1 polymer ?
#
loop_
_entity_poly.entity_id
_entity_poly.type
_entity_poly.pdbx_seq_one_letter_code
_entity_poly.pdbx_strand_id
1 'polypeptide(L)'
;MNRQRGASSLLMVLLLLALGSMLLQGLNQQQRSLLAQTAGETQAIRETAGAHSALQWGKTLAWTVHDANACRDSAAEGWRVCLRIFDDASVLLIASGGRILLWQSGRIEEGVVRFSPHGWSDFCPLTEANLCRMP
;
A
#
# COMPACT_ATOMS: atom_id res chain seq x y z
N MET A 1 -1.70 64.20 -36.51
CA MET A 1 -1.44 63.02 -37.36
C MET A 1 -0.61 62.01 -36.55
N ASN A 2 -1.27 61.10 -35.84
CA ASN A 2 -0.63 60.15 -34.93
C ASN A 2 -0.10 58.94 -35.70
N ARG A 3 1.22 58.71 -35.61
CA ARG A 3 1.89 57.58 -36.25
C ARG A 3 2.13 56.48 -35.21
N GLN A 4 1.08 55.75 -34.86
CA GLN A 4 1.14 54.54 -34.05
C GLN A 4 1.64 53.37 -34.91
N ARG A 5 2.95 53.12 -34.96
CA ARG A 5 3.52 51.93 -35.62
C ARG A 5 4.33 51.01 -34.68
N GLY A 6 4.57 51.42 -33.42
CA GLY A 6 5.33 50.63 -32.42
C GLY A 6 4.49 49.94 -31.33
N ALA A 7 3.24 50.37 -31.10
CA ALA A 7 2.40 49.77 -30.05
C ALA A 7 1.87 48.37 -30.42
N SER A 8 1.65 48.11 -31.71
CA SER A 8 1.10 46.84 -32.20
C SER A 8 2.09 45.67 -32.08
N SER A 9 3.40 45.90 -32.32
CA SER A 9 4.43 44.86 -32.19
C SER A 9 4.72 44.49 -30.73
N LEU A 10 4.71 45.49 -29.82
CA LEU A 10 4.87 45.24 -28.38
C LEU A 10 3.70 44.44 -27.81
N LEU A 11 2.46 44.75 -28.21
CA LEU A 11 1.28 43.97 -27.81
C LEU A 11 1.39 42.51 -28.27
N MET A 12 1.86 42.27 -29.50
CA MET A 12 2.07 40.91 -30.01
C MET A 12 3.10 40.14 -29.17
N VAL A 13 4.24 40.75 -28.82
CA VAL A 13 5.27 40.10 -27.99
C VAL A 13 4.73 39.80 -26.59
N LEU A 14 4.01 40.73 -25.97
CA LEU A 14 3.38 40.50 -24.66
C LEU A 14 2.35 39.37 -24.70
N LEU A 15 1.56 39.28 -25.77
CA LEU A 15 0.61 38.17 -25.97
C LEU A 15 1.35 36.83 -26.09
N LEU A 16 2.44 36.77 -26.86
CA LEU A 16 3.25 35.55 -26.98
C LEU A 16 3.88 35.14 -25.63
N LEU A 17 4.39 36.10 -24.86
CA LEU A 17 4.94 35.83 -23.53
C LEU A 17 3.85 35.37 -22.55
N ALA A 18 2.66 35.97 -22.60
CA ALA A 18 1.53 35.56 -21.77
C ALA A 18 1.06 34.13 -22.12
N LEU A 19 0.90 33.83 -23.41
CA LEU A 19 0.54 32.48 -23.87
C LEU A 19 1.61 31.45 -23.50
N GLY A 20 2.89 31.76 -23.71
CA GLY A 20 3.99 30.89 -23.31
C GLY A 20 4.02 30.63 -21.81
N SER A 21 3.76 31.66 -21.00
CA SER A 21 3.67 31.52 -19.54
C SER A 21 2.50 30.64 -19.11
N MET A 22 1.34 30.81 -19.74
CA MET A 22 0.15 30.00 -19.45
C MET A 22 0.35 28.53 -19.84
N LEU A 23 0.97 28.27 -21.00
CA LEU A 23 1.33 26.91 -21.41
C LEU A 23 2.33 26.26 -20.44
N LEU A 24 3.37 26.99 -20.04
CA LEU A 24 4.37 26.49 -19.10
C LEU A 24 3.77 26.19 -17.72
N GLN A 25 2.85 27.04 -17.24
CA GLN A 25 2.11 26.81 -16.01
C GLN A 25 1.21 25.57 -16.12
N GLY A 26 0.51 25.41 -17.24
CA GLY A 26 -0.31 24.22 -17.52
C GLY A 26 0.50 22.93 -17.50
N LEU A 27 1.66 22.92 -18.17
CA LEU A 27 2.56 21.77 -18.19
C LEU A 27 3.14 21.45 -16.81
N ASN A 28 3.55 22.46 -16.05
CA ASN A 28 4.05 22.28 -14.69
C ASN A 28 2.97 21.69 -13.77
N GLN A 29 1.73 22.16 -13.88
CA GLN A 29 0.61 21.62 -13.11
C GLN A 29 0.31 20.16 -13.48
N GLN A 30 0.31 19.84 -14.78
CA GLN A 30 0.11 18.48 -15.26
C GLN A 30 1.22 17.54 -14.76
N GLN A 31 2.49 17.96 -14.86
CA GLN A 31 3.62 17.18 -14.39
C GLN A 31 3.52 16.89 -12.89
N ARG A 32 3.17 17.89 -12.07
CA ARG A 32 2.99 17.70 -10.62
C ARG A 32 1.90 16.69 -10.31
N SER A 33 0.78 16.76 -11.02
CA SER A 33 -0.32 15.79 -10.87
C SER A 33 0.13 14.37 -11.19
N LEU A 34 0.84 14.18 -12.32
CA LEU A 34 1.35 12.87 -12.71
C LEU A 34 2.36 12.32 -11.69
N LEU A 35 3.28 13.16 -11.22
CA LEU A 35 4.24 12.75 -10.19
C LEU A 35 3.55 12.32 -8.89
N ALA A 36 2.51 13.03 -8.45
CA ALA A 36 1.75 12.66 -7.28
C ALA A 36 1.02 11.31 -7.46
N GLN A 37 0.42 11.08 -8.64
CA GLN A 37 -0.24 9.82 -8.96
C GLN A 37 0.74 8.64 -8.98
N THR A 38 1.84 8.77 -9.72
CA THR A 38 2.88 7.72 -9.81
C THR A 38 3.52 7.45 -8.45
N ALA A 39 3.71 8.45 -7.60
CA ALA A 39 4.19 8.25 -6.24
C ALA A 39 3.18 7.44 -5.41
N GLY A 40 1.89 7.72 -5.53
CA GLY A 40 0.82 6.96 -4.88
C GLY A 40 0.77 5.50 -5.34
N GLU A 41 0.83 5.26 -6.65
CA GLU A 41 0.86 3.91 -7.23
C GLU A 41 2.10 3.13 -6.79
N THR A 42 3.27 3.76 -6.87
CA THR A 42 4.54 3.15 -6.44
C THR A 42 4.47 2.76 -4.97
N GLN A 43 3.91 3.62 -4.12
CA GLN A 43 3.75 3.33 -2.70
C GLN A 43 2.78 2.14 -2.49
N ALA A 44 1.63 2.12 -3.17
CA ALA A 44 0.68 1.02 -3.07
C ALA A 44 1.29 -0.32 -3.50
N ILE A 45 2.08 -0.33 -4.58
CA ILE A 45 2.81 -1.52 -5.05
C ILE A 45 3.82 -1.98 -3.98
N ARG A 46 4.60 -1.05 -3.41
CA ARG A 46 5.58 -1.38 -2.36
C ARG A 46 4.92 -1.95 -1.11
N GLU A 47 3.83 -1.34 -0.64
CA GLU A 47 3.09 -1.82 0.54
C GLU A 47 2.48 -3.21 0.28
N THR A 48 1.96 -3.45 -0.92
CA THR A 48 1.38 -4.74 -1.31
C THR A 48 2.46 -5.82 -1.36
N ALA A 49 3.58 -5.55 -2.05
CA ALA A 49 4.73 -6.47 -2.08
C ALA A 49 5.29 -6.72 -0.69
N GLY A 50 5.38 -5.70 0.16
CA GLY A 50 5.77 -5.81 1.56
C GLY A 50 4.84 -6.73 2.34
N ALA A 51 3.52 -6.60 2.19
CA ALA A 51 2.56 -7.44 2.89
C ALA A 51 2.64 -8.91 2.44
N HIS A 52 2.85 -9.16 1.14
CA HIS A 52 3.07 -10.51 0.61
C HIS A 52 4.35 -11.14 1.16
N SER A 53 5.45 -10.39 1.17
CA SER A 53 6.73 -10.83 1.73
C SER A 53 6.62 -11.09 3.24
N ALA A 54 5.98 -10.18 3.97
CA ALA A 54 5.69 -10.33 5.40
C ALA A 54 4.90 -11.62 5.66
N LEU A 55 3.90 -11.92 4.83
CA LEU A 55 3.10 -13.14 4.99
C LEU A 55 3.91 -14.41 4.73
N GLN A 56 4.74 -14.44 3.68
CA GLN A 56 5.59 -15.61 3.42
C GLN A 56 6.63 -15.79 4.54
N TRP A 57 7.25 -14.70 5.00
CA TRP A 57 8.13 -14.74 6.17
C TRP A 57 7.40 -15.24 7.42
N GLY A 58 6.19 -14.73 7.70
CA GLY A 58 5.38 -15.18 8.84
C GLY A 58 5.07 -16.68 8.80
N LYS A 59 4.90 -17.26 7.60
CA LYS A 59 4.69 -18.71 7.44
C LYS A 59 5.93 -19.56 7.73
N THR A 60 7.14 -19.01 7.65
CA THR A 60 8.37 -19.74 7.98
C THR A 60 8.68 -19.75 9.47
N LEU A 61 7.97 -18.94 10.27
CA LEU A 61 8.15 -18.89 11.71
C LEU A 61 7.52 -20.12 12.37
N ALA A 62 8.19 -20.65 13.39
CA ALA A 62 7.66 -21.72 14.22
C ALA A 62 6.58 -21.16 15.15
N TRP A 63 5.33 -21.46 14.84
CA TRP A 63 4.15 -21.12 15.63
C TRP A 63 3.65 -22.35 16.39
N THR A 64 3.31 -22.13 17.66
CA THR A 64 2.79 -23.14 18.58
C THR A 64 1.39 -22.79 19.06
N VAL A 65 0.69 -23.74 19.68
CA VAL A 65 -0.64 -23.50 20.26
C VAL A 65 -0.66 -22.42 21.34
N HIS A 66 0.48 -22.11 21.95
CA HIS A 66 0.61 -21.07 22.98
C HIS A 66 0.77 -19.67 22.40
N ASP A 67 1.00 -19.55 21.09
CA ASP A 67 1.16 -18.27 20.39
C ASP A 67 -0.20 -17.62 20.03
N ALA A 68 -1.25 -17.90 20.81
CA ALA A 68 -2.57 -17.33 20.59
C ALA A 68 -2.51 -15.79 20.74
N ASN A 69 -2.79 -15.08 19.64
CA ASN A 69 -2.70 -13.62 19.52
C ASN A 69 -1.27 -13.06 19.62
N ALA A 70 -0.24 -13.87 19.41
CA ALA A 70 1.15 -13.41 19.43
C ALA A 70 1.53 -12.69 18.13
N CYS A 71 2.32 -11.62 18.24
CA CYS A 71 2.88 -10.88 17.11
C CYS A 71 4.40 -10.99 17.07
N ARG A 72 4.96 -10.94 15.86
CA ARG A 72 6.40 -10.90 15.59
C ARG A 72 6.68 -9.80 14.58
N ASP A 73 7.70 -9.00 14.86
CA ASP A 73 8.11 -7.86 14.05
C ASP A 73 9.48 -8.13 13.41
N SER A 74 9.66 -7.73 12.16
CA SER A 74 10.96 -7.71 11.46
C SER A 74 11.44 -6.27 11.37
N ALA A 75 12.34 -5.88 12.27
CA ALA A 75 12.81 -4.50 12.37
C ALA A 75 13.51 -3.98 11.10
N ALA A 76 14.20 -4.86 10.36
CA ALA A 76 14.92 -4.49 9.13
C ALA A 76 13.96 -4.09 7.99
N GLU A 77 12.80 -4.74 7.91
CA GLU A 77 11.87 -4.59 6.79
C GLU A 77 10.58 -3.84 7.16
N GLY A 78 10.39 -3.55 8.46
CA GLY A 78 9.17 -2.94 8.98
C GLY A 78 7.94 -3.85 8.89
N TRP A 79 8.14 -5.16 8.74
CA TRP A 79 7.05 -6.13 8.66
C TRP A 79 6.56 -6.51 10.05
N ARG A 80 5.26 -6.81 10.15
CA ARG A 80 4.66 -7.36 11.36
C ARG A 80 3.70 -8.47 11.00
N VAL A 81 3.79 -9.59 11.70
CA VAL A 81 2.90 -10.73 11.54
C VAL A 81 2.31 -11.11 12.88
N CYS A 82 1.00 -11.36 12.92
CA CYS A 82 0.31 -11.76 14.13
C CYS A 82 -0.48 -13.05 13.88
N LEU A 83 -0.40 -13.98 14.82
CA LEU A 83 -1.12 -15.24 14.77
C LEU A 83 -2.34 -15.17 15.67
N ARG A 84 -3.52 -15.45 15.12
CA ARG A 84 -4.76 -15.59 15.89
C ARG A 84 -5.21 -17.04 15.83
N ILE A 85 -5.53 -17.61 16.99
CA ILE A 85 -6.02 -18.97 17.14
C ILE A 85 -7.46 -18.87 17.67
N PHE A 86 -8.37 -19.64 17.08
CA PHE A 86 -9.78 -19.69 17.45
C PHE A 86 -10.13 -20.99 18.18
N ASP A 87 -11.29 -21.00 18.84
CA ASP A 87 -11.76 -22.12 19.67
C ASP A 87 -11.99 -23.42 18.87
N ASP A 88 -12.30 -23.30 17.58
CA ASP A 88 -12.49 -24.44 16.66
C ASP A 88 -11.17 -24.99 16.08
N ALA A 89 -10.04 -24.58 16.67
CA ALA A 89 -8.68 -24.84 16.24
C ALA A 89 -8.32 -24.27 14.85
N SER A 90 -9.17 -23.41 14.27
CA SER A 90 -8.77 -22.63 13.10
C SER A 90 -7.78 -21.54 13.50
N VAL A 91 -6.96 -21.14 12.55
CA VAL A 91 -5.88 -20.19 12.74
C VAL A 91 -5.90 -19.17 11.61
N LEU A 92 -5.63 -17.92 11.95
CA LEU A 92 -5.45 -16.84 10.99
C LEU A 92 -4.13 -16.14 11.27
N LEU A 93 -3.21 -16.22 10.31
CA LEU A 93 -2.01 -15.39 10.28
C LEU A 93 -2.34 -14.09 9.55
N ILE A 94 -2.05 -12.96 10.20
CA ILE A 94 -2.30 -11.61 9.71
C ILE A 94 -0.94 -10.96 9.49
N ALA A 95 -0.63 -10.54 8.26
CA ALA A 95 0.64 -9.90 7.93
C ALA A 95 0.45 -8.47 7.46
N SER A 96 1.35 -7.57 7.89
CA SER A 96 1.44 -6.18 7.41
C SER A 96 2.79 -5.92 6.76
N GLY A 97 2.73 -5.23 5.62
CA GLY A 97 3.85 -4.52 5.00
C GLY A 97 3.56 -3.03 4.87
N GLY A 98 3.09 -2.40 5.95
CA GLY A 98 2.68 -0.99 5.99
C GLY A 98 1.19 -0.85 6.28
N ARG A 99 0.42 -0.28 5.34
CA ARG A 99 -1.04 -0.11 5.51
C ARG A 99 -1.85 -1.29 4.99
N ILE A 100 -1.23 -2.14 4.16
CA ILE A 100 -1.87 -3.32 3.59
C ILE A 100 -1.75 -4.48 4.57
N LEU A 101 -2.88 -5.15 4.80
CA LEU A 101 -2.96 -6.39 5.54
C LEU A 101 -3.28 -7.53 4.57
N LEU A 102 -2.63 -8.68 4.78
CA LEU A 102 -2.96 -9.93 4.11
C LEU A 102 -3.17 -11.02 5.14
N TRP A 103 -3.94 -12.03 4.75
CA TRP A 103 -4.36 -13.11 5.62
C TRP A 103 -3.96 -14.46 5.06
N GLN A 104 -3.62 -15.37 5.97
CA GLN A 104 -3.38 -16.77 5.67
C GLN A 104 -4.10 -17.63 6.71
N SER A 105 -5.07 -18.40 6.24
CA SER A 105 -5.81 -19.34 7.05
C SER A 105 -4.99 -20.62 7.28
N GLY A 106 -5.24 -21.26 8.40
CA GLY A 106 -4.63 -22.51 8.81
C GLY A 106 -5.46 -23.19 9.89
N ARG A 107 -4.91 -24.27 10.44
CA ARG A 107 -5.48 -25.00 11.57
C ARG A 107 -4.37 -25.48 12.48
N ILE A 108 -4.71 -25.79 13.72
CA ILE A 108 -3.83 -26.55 14.60
C ILE A 108 -4.00 -28.04 14.27
N GLU A 109 -2.88 -28.69 13.99
CA GLU A 109 -2.78 -30.13 13.79
C GLU A 109 -1.63 -30.66 14.66
N GLU A 110 -1.88 -31.67 15.49
CA GLU A 110 -0.86 -32.29 16.36
C GLU A 110 -0.09 -31.28 17.26
N GLY A 111 -0.75 -30.18 17.66
CA GLY A 111 -0.14 -29.15 18.51
C GLY A 111 0.74 -28.14 17.76
N VAL A 112 0.76 -28.18 16.43
CA VAL A 112 1.49 -27.24 15.57
C VAL A 112 0.52 -26.53 14.63
N VAL A 113 0.82 -25.28 14.29
CA VAL A 113 0.06 -24.55 13.27
C VAL A 113 0.43 -25.04 11.87
N ARG A 114 -0.56 -25.53 11.12
CA ARG A 114 -0.43 -25.84 9.69
C ARG A 114 -1.24 -24.86 8.86
N PHE A 115 -0.57 -24.12 7.97
CA PHE A 115 -1.25 -23.21 7.05
C PHE A 115 -1.87 -23.96 5.87
N SER A 116 -3.07 -23.54 5.47
CA SER A 116 -3.78 -24.11 4.33
C SER A 116 -3.13 -23.70 3.00
N PRO A 117 -2.90 -24.62 2.05
CA PRO A 117 -2.33 -24.28 0.73
C PRO A 117 -3.11 -23.21 -0.03
N HIS A 118 -4.44 -23.14 0.18
CA HIS A 118 -5.34 -22.16 -0.45
C HIS A 118 -5.97 -21.20 0.57
N GLY A 119 -5.35 -21.04 1.74
CA GLY A 119 -5.85 -20.18 2.82
C GLY A 119 -5.50 -18.69 2.67
N TRP A 120 -4.80 -18.30 1.61
CA TRP A 120 -4.41 -16.92 1.35
C TRP A 120 -5.61 -16.05 0.97
N SER A 121 -5.66 -14.82 1.47
CA SER A 121 -6.69 -13.84 1.12
C SER A 121 -6.17 -12.41 1.23
N ASP A 122 -6.57 -11.56 0.30
CA ASP A 122 -6.42 -10.10 0.28
C ASP A 122 -7.64 -9.36 0.86
N PHE A 123 -8.72 -10.08 1.14
CA PHE A 123 -9.86 -9.60 1.93
C PHE A 123 -9.92 -10.30 3.29
N CYS A 124 -10.56 -9.67 4.27
CA CYS A 124 -10.82 -10.31 5.56
C CYS A 124 -11.65 -11.58 5.34
N PRO A 125 -11.13 -12.78 5.66
CA PRO A 125 -11.83 -14.05 5.38
C PRO A 125 -12.89 -14.40 6.43
N LEU A 126 -13.07 -13.55 7.45
CA LEU A 126 -14.01 -13.75 8.55
C LEU A 126 -15.21 -12.81 8.41
N THR A 127 -16.36 -13.21 8.96
CA THR A 127 -17.57 -12.39 8.97
C THR A 127 -17.37 -11.10 9.80
N GLU A 128 -16.60 -11.19 10.90
CA GLU A 128 -16.35 -10.07 11.79
C GLU A 128 -15.02 -9.39 11.47
N ALA A 129 -15.08 -8.17 10.92
CA ALA A 129 -13.90 -7.45 10.44
C ALA A 129 -12.87 -7.09 11.52
N ASN A 130 -13.27 -7.01 12.79
CA ASN A 130 -12.36 -6.78 13.92
C ASN A 130 -11.41 -7.97 14.15
N LEU A 131 -11.84 -9.21 13.87
CA LEU A 131 -11.02 -10.41 14.03
C LEU A 131 -9.86 -10.48 13.02
N CYS A 132 -10.00 -9.78 11.90
CA CYS A 132 -8.98 -9.65 10.87
C CYS A 132 -7.96 -8.52 11.15
N ARG A 133 -8.17 -7.69 12.16
CA ARG A 133 -7.21 -6.64 12.55
C ARG A 133 -6.10 -7.24 13.40
N MET A 134 -4.95 -6.58 13.37
CA MET A 134 -3.88 -6.89 14.30
C MET A 134 -4.39 -6.75 15.74
N PRO A 135 -4.11 -7.74 16.62
CA PRO A 135 -4.43 -7.67 18.03
C PRO A 135 -3.64 -6.57 18.75
#